data_AF-A0A7Y4IRH1-F1
#
_entry.id   AF-A0A7Y4IRH1-F1
#
_cell.length_a   1.000
_cell.length_b   1.000
_cell.length_c   1.000
_cell.angle_alpha   90.00
_cell.angle_beta   90.00
_cell.angle_gamma   90.00
#
_symmetry.space_group_name_H-M   'P 1'
#
loop_
_entity.id
_entity.type
_entity.pdbx_description
1 polymer ?
#
loop_
_entity_poly.entity_id
_entity_poly.type
_entity_poly.pdbx_seq_one_letter_code
_entity_poly.pdbx_strand_id
1 'polypeptide(L)'
;LDAYFEHLLVFPAGKSRILTIEFRAKDAKLAAEGANTIAQLYIASLEADKVDTARYASSWLGGNIDGLRKRVAEAEAKVEAFRAKNGLVGSGGATGQPLTTQQLGELSSQLSQARILKADLAGRVKAIKD
;
A
#
# COMPACT_ATOMS: atom_id res chain seq x y z
N LEU A 1 -30.46 -18.93 11.22
CA LEU A 1 -29.66 -17.69 11.23
C LEU A 1 -30.54 -16.47 11.50
N ASP A 2 -31.78 -16.45 11.04
CA ASP A 2 -32.67 -15.29 11.19
C ASP A 2 -32.90 -14.84 12.64
N ALA A 3 -33.14 -15.78 13.56
CA ALA A 3 -33.27 -15.48 15.00
C ALA A 3 -32.01 -14.82 15.60
N TYR A 4 -30.82 -15.05 15.04
CA TYR A 4 -29.59 -14.39 15.48
C TYR A 4 -29.56 -12.92 15.03
N PHE A 5 -29.96 -12.64 13.79
CA PHE A 5 -30.02 -11.27 13.27
C PHE A 5 -31.19 -10.46 13.85
N GLU A 6 -32.29 -11.10 14.26
CA GLU A 6 -33.38 -10.44 15.00
C GLU A 6 -32.96 -9.96 16.40
N HIS A 7 -31.93 -10.58 16.97
CA HIS A 7 -31.41 -10.24 18.29
C HIS A 7 -30.21 -9.30 18.25
N LEU A 8 -29.70 -8.99 17.04
CA LEU A 8 -28.60 -8.06 16.81
C LEU A 8 -29.13 -6.73 16.28
N LEU A 9 -28.81 -5.65 16.98
CA LEU A 9 -29.17 -4.30 16.56
C LEU A 9 -27.92 -3.42 16.57
N VAL A 10 -27.60 -2.84 15.42
CA VAL A 10 -26.41 -1.99 15.22
C VAL A 10 -26.84 -0.65 14.65
N PHE A 11 -26.42 0.43 15.29
CA PHE A 11 -26.82 1.78 14.90
C PHE A 11 -25.74 2.81 15.25
N PRO A 12 -25.62 3.91 14.48
CA PRO A 12 -24.71 4.98 14.80
C PRO A 12 -25.20 5.77 16.02
N ALA A 13 -24.29 6.10 16.93
CA ALA A 13 -24.57 7.02 18.02
C ALA A 13 -24.64 8.46 17.48
N GLY A 14 -25.84 8.88 17.08
CA GLY A 14 -26.13 10.22 16.56
C GLY A 14 -25.44 10.50 15.22
N LYS A 15 -24.70 11.61 15.15
CA LYS A 15 -23.91 12.01 13.95
C LYS A 15 -22.42 11.64 14.05
N SER A 16 -22.04 10.80 15.02
CA SER A 16 -20.65 10.41 15.23
C SER A 16 -20.30 9.13 14.45
N ARG A 17 -19.00 8.82 14.36
CA ARG A 17 -18.51 7.52 13.85
C ARG A 17 -18.53 6.41 14.90
N ILE A 18 -19.23 6.61 16.01
CA ILE A 18 -19.39 5.60 17.06
C ILE A 18 -20.55 4.70 16.68
N LEU A 19 -20.31 3.39 16.69
CA LEU A 19 -21.34 2.37 16.46
C LEU A 19 -21.73 1.76 17.80
N THR A 20 -23.03 1.70 18.06
CA THR A 20 -23.61 0.97 19.18
C THR A 20 -24.02 -0.41 18.70
N ILE A 21 -23.61 -1.45 19.44
CA ILE A 21 -23.93 -2.85 19.16
C ILE A 21 -24.74 -3.38 20.34
N GLU A 22 -25.98 -3.78 20.08
CA GLU A 22 -26.85 -4.42 21.06
C GLU A 22 -27.10 -5.87 20.64
N PHE A 23 -26.92 -6.80 21.58
CA PHE A 23 -27.23 -8.21 21.38
C PHE A 23 -28.16 -8.70 22.50
N ARG A 24 -29.33 -9.22 22.12
CA ARG A 24 -30.34 -9.70 23.07
C ARG A 24 -30.26 -11.21 23.22
N ALA A 25 -30.08 -11.67 24.45
CA ALA A 25 -30.16 -13.09 24.79
C ALA A 25 -30.88 -13.29 26.12
N LYS A 26 -31.37 -14.51 26.35
CA LYS A 26 -32.00 -14.90 27.62
C LYS A 26 -30.98 -14.94 28.78
N ASP A 27 -29.73 -15.26 28.46
CA ASP A 27 -28.63 -15.29 29.40
C ASP A 27 -27.82 -13.99 29.27
N ALA A 28 -27.58 -13.32 30.40
CA ALA A 28 -26.85 -12.04 30.43
C ALA A 28 -25.38 -12.18 29.99
N LYS A 29 -24.74 -13.32 30.28
CA LYS A 29 -23.38 -13.64 29.84
C LYS A 29 -23.35 -13.87 28.33
N LEU A 30 -24.33 -14.61 27.80
CA LEU A 30 -24.44 -14.82 26.35
C LEU A 30 -24.72 -13.52 25.59
N ALA A 31 -25.53 -12.63 26.17
CA ALA A 31 -25.81 -11.31 25.60
C ALA A 31 -24.52 -10.48 25.47
N ALA A 32 -23.72 -10.44 26.55
CA ALA A 32 -22.46 -9.72 26.59
C ALA A 32 -21.42 -10.33 25.65
N GLU A 33 -21.28 -11.66 25.65
CA GLU A 33 -20.38 -12.37 24.74
C GLU A 33 -20.72 -12.09 23.28
N GLY A 34 -22.01 -12.16 22.89
CA GLY A 34 -22.44 -11.89 21.53
C GLY A 34 -22.09 -10.47 21.06
N ALA A 35 -22.42 -9.45 21.85
CA ALA A 35 -22.10 -8.06 21.51
C ALA A 35 -20.58 -7.82 21.39
N ASN A 36 -19.80 -8.35 22.34
CA ASN A 36 -18.35 -8.20 22.36
C ASN A 36 -17.68 -8.93 21.20
N THR A 37 -18.10 -10.15 20.86
CA THR A 37 -17.56 -10.91 19.74
C THR A 37 -17.83 -10.20 18.42
N ILE A 38 -19.01 -9.64 18.22
CA ILE A 38 -19.35 -8.88 17.00
C ILE A 38 -18.45 -7.64 16.87
N ALA A 39 -18.25 -6.91 17.97
CA ALA A 39 -17.34 -5.76 18.00
C ALA A 39 -15.90 -6.17 17.63
N GLN A 40 -15.39 -7.25 18.22
CA GLN A 40 -14.04 -7.77 17.94
C GLN A 40 -13.87 -8.19 16.48
N LEU A 41 -14.85 -8.92 15.92
CA LEU A 41 -14.82 -9.35 14.53
C LEU A 41 -14.84 -8.17 13.56
N TYR A 42 -15.62 -7.13 13.86
CA TYR A 42 -15.66 -5.91 13.05
C TYR A 42 -14.33 -5.13 13.09
N ILE A 43 -13.70 -5.03 14.27
CA ILE A 43 -12.37 -4.40 14.39
C ILE A 43 -11.33 -5.22 13.60
N ALA A 44 -11.35 -6.54 13.75
CA ALA A 44 -10.45 -7.43 13.01
C ALA A 44 -10.65 -7.34 11.49
N SER A 45 -11.89 -7.22 11.00
CA SER A 45 -12.16 -7.04 9.56
C SER A 45 -11.66 -5.68 9.07
N LEU A 46 -11.82 -4.61 9.86
CA LEU A 46 -11.28 -3.30 9.51
C LEU A 46 -9.74 -3.30 9.43
N GLU A 47 -9.07 -4.04 10.31
CA GLU A 47 -7.62 -4.22 10.24
C GLU A 47 -7.19 -4.98 8.98
N ALA A 48 -7.88 -6.06 8.64
CA ALA A 48 -7.63 -6.83 7.43
C ALA A 48 -7.80 -5.96 6.16
N ASP A 49 -8.90 -5.21 6.06
CA ASP A 49 -9.18 -4.31 4.93
C ASP A 49 -8.11 -3.21 4.78
N LYS A 50 -7.62 -2.66 5.90
CA LYS A 50 -6.53 -1.68 5.92
C LYS A 50 -5.21 -2.29 5.42
N VAL A 51 -4.88 -3.51 5.84
CA VAL A 51 -3.68 -4.23 5.38
C VAL A 51 -3.75 -4.52 3.88
N ASP A 52 -4.90 -4.95 3.39
CA ASP A 52 -5.08 -5.26 1.97
C ASP A 52 -5.01 -4.00 1.10
N THR A 53 -5.53 -2.87 1.58
CA THR A 53 -5.38 -1.57 0.90
C THR A 53 -3.90 -1.15 0.80
N ALA A 54 -3.12 -1.33 1.86
CA ALA A 54 -1.69 -1.00 1.87
C ALA A 54 -0.87 -1.93 0.96
N ARG A 55 -1.19 -3.24 0.96
CA ARG A 55 -0.60 -4.21 0.03
C ARG A 55 -0.93 -3.90 -1.42
N TYR A 56 -2.19 -3.57 -1.71
CA TYR A 56 -2.62 -3.16 -3.04
C TYR A 56 -1.86 -1.92 -3.53
N ALA A 57 -1.71 -0.89 -2.69
CA ALA A 57 -0.92 0.29 -3.01
C ALA A 57 0.56 -0.03 -3.27
N SER A 58 1.13 -0.96 -2.50
CA SER A 58 2.52 -1.42 -2.66
C SER A 58 2.71 -2.17 -3.98
N SER A 59 1.78 -3.08 -4.33
CA SER A 59 1.79 -3.83 -5.59
C SER A 59 1.59 -2.91 -6.80
N TRP A 60 0.65 -1.97 -6.71
CA TRP A 60 0.42 -0.98 -7.77
C TRP A 60 1.66 -0.11 -7.98
N LEU A 61 2.29 0.35 -6.89
CA LEU A 61 3.51 1.15 -6.98
C LEU A 61 4.68 0.35 -7.57
N GLY A 62 4.84 -0.93 -7.18
CA GLY A 62 5.84 -1.83 -7.76
C GLY A 62 5.68 -1.99 -9.27
N GLY A 63 4.47 -2.29 -9.74
CA GLY A 63 4.17 -2.40 -11.16
C GLY A 63 4.40 -1.11 -11.95
N ASN A 64 4.08 0.05 -11.36
CA ASN A 64 4.37 1.35 -11.99
C ASN A 64 5.87 1.63 -12.08
N ILE A 65 6.65 1.22 -11.08
CA ILE A 65 8.11 1.37 -11.08
C ILE A 65 8.75 0.50 -12.18
N ASP A 66 8.27 -0.73 -12.36
CA ASP A 66 8.75 -1.59 -13.45
C ASP A 66 8.43 -1.00 -14.83
N GLY A 67 7.24 -0.41 -14.99
CA GLY A 67 6.88 0.34 -16.19
C GLY A 67 7.80 1.53 -16.45
N LEU A 68 8.12 2.31 -15.41
CA LEU A 68 9.05 3.45 -15.51
C LEU A 68 10.48 2.99 -15.86
N ARG A 69 10.98 1.90 -15.25
CA ARG A 69 12.30 1.33 -15.58
C ARG A 69 12.40 0.96 -17.07
N LYS A 70 11.37 0.30 -17.62
CA LYS A 70 11.32 -0.03 -19.05
C LYS A 70 11.36 1.21 -19.94
N ARG A 71 10.58 2.25 -19.60
CA ARG A 71 10.57 3.51 -20.37
C ARG A 71 11.90 4.24 -20.31
N VAL A 72 12.59 4.20 -19.16
CA VAL A 72 13.94 4.76 -19.02
C VAL A 72 14.93 4.00 -19.92
N ALA A 73 14.94 2.66 -19.84
CA ALA A 73 15.82 1.85 -20.68
C ALA A 73 15.58 2.07 -22.19
N GLU A 74 14.32 2.20 -22.61
CA GLU A 74 13.97 2.53 -23.99
C GLU A 74 14.45 3.93 -24.41
N ALA A 75 14.31 4.92 -23.52
CA ALA A 75 14.78 6.29 -23.78
C ALA A 75 16.31 6.34 -23.88
N GLU A 76 17.01 5.62 -23.00
CA GLU A 76 18.47 5.48 -23.03
C GLU A 76 18.94 4.81 -24.32
N ALA A 77 18.30 3.71 -24.74
CA ALA A 77 18.62 3.04 -26.00
C ALA A 77 18.42 3.97 -27.22
N LYS A 78 17.38 4.83 -27.20
CA LYS A 78 17.15 5.83 -28.26
C LYS A 78 18.24 6.91 -28.28
N VAL A 79 18.67 7.38 -27.12
CA VAL A 79 19.76 8.37 -27.01
C VAL A 79 21.06 7.76 -27.55
N GLU A 80 21.35 6.51 -27.19
CA GLU A 80 22.56 5.82 -27.65
C GLU A 80 22.53 5.58 -29.17
N ALA A 81 21.39 5.14 -29.71
CA ALA A 81 21.20 5.00 -31.16
C ALA A 81 21.33 6.34 -31.91
N PHE A 82 20.85 7.43 -31.32
CA PHE A 82 21.01 8.77 -31.88
C PHE A 82 22.47 9.24 -31.84
N ARG A 83 23.20 8.99 -30.75
CA ARG A 83 24.63 9.30 -30.65
C ARG A 83 25.46 8.50 -31.65
N ALA A 84 25.16 7.21 -31.81
CA ALA A 84 25.79 6.33 -32.79
C ALA A 84 25.55 6.80 -34.23
N LYS A 85 24.30 7.16 -34.57
CA LYS A 85 23.95 7.67 -35.91
C LYS A 85 24.61 9.01 -36.25
N ASN A 86 24.80 9.88 -35.27
CA ASN A 86 25.35 11.22 -35.48
C ASN A 86 26.87 11.31 -35.24
N GLY A 87 27.57 10.18 -35.11
CA GLY A 87 29.03 10.16 -34.96
C GLY A 87 29.55 10.75 -33.64
N LEU A 88 28.67 10.95 -32.64
CA LEU A 88 29.02 11.51 -31.33
C LEU A 88 29.73 10.52 -30.41
N VAL A 89 30.07 9.33 -30.91
CA VAL A 89 30.68 8.23 -30.14
C VAL A 89 32.18 8.46 -29.87
N GLY A 90 32.80 9.53 -30.38
CA GLY A 90 34.26 9.70 -30.26
C GLY A 90 34.84 11.11 -30.24
N SER A 91 34.07 12.20 -30.24
CA SER A 91 34.64 13.57 -30.30
C SER A 91 34.21 14.43 -29.10
N GLY A 92 34.89 14.25 -27.97
CA GLY A 92 34.73 15.10 -26.79
C GLY A 92 35.45 14.51 -25.59
N GLY A 93 36.69 14.96 -25.34
CA GLY A 93 37.64 14.36 -24.41
C GLY A 93 37.13 14.01 -23.01
N ALA A 94 37.63 12.89 -22.49
CA ALA A 94 38.01 12.59 -21.10
C ALA A 94 37.05 12.83 -19.91
N THR A 95 35.78 13.23 -20.08
CA THR A 95 34.86 13.43 -18.93
C THR A 95 33.43 12.90 -19.09
N GLY A 96 33.06 12.36 -20.26
CA GLY A 96 31.70 11.88 -20.56
C GLY A 96 31.36 10.48 -20.03
N GLN A 97 31.75 10.16 -18.80
CA GLN A 97 31.63 8.81 -18.24
C GLN A 97 30.17 8.30 -18.31
N PRO A 98 29.91 7.08 -18.84
CA PRO A 98 28.61 6.40 -18.77
C PRO A 98 28.20 5.98 -17.33
N LEU A 99 28.83 6.57 -16.31
CA LEU A 99 28.63 6.28 -14.90
C LEU A 99 27.29 6.82 -14.37
N THR A 100 26.73 7.85 -15.01
CA THR A 100 25.50 8.49 -14.58
C THR A 100 24.27 7.59 -14.70
N THR A 101 24.19 6.72 -15.72
CA THR A 101 23.03 5.84 -15.95
C THR A 101 22.97 4.72 -14.92
N GLN A 102 24.12 4.11 -14.61
CA GLN A 102 24.22 3.05 -13.61
C GLN A 102 23.91 3.59 -12.20
N GLN A 103 24.43 4.78 -11.87
CA GLN A 103 24.10 5.50 -10.64
C GLN A 103 22.63 5.89 -10.56
N LEU A 104 22.00 6.29 -11.68
CA LEU A 104 20.58 6.65 -11.71
C LEU A 104 19.69 5.43 -11.48
N GLY A 105 20.01 4.30 -12.11
CA GLY A 105 19.29 3.04 -11.95
C GLY A 105 19.38 2.53 -10.51
N GLU A 106 20.55 2.66 -9.89
CA GLU A 106 20.79 2.28 -8.49
C GLU A 106 20.05 3.21 -7.53
N LEU A 107 20.08 4.53 -7.75
CA LEU A 107 19.35 5.51 -6.96
C LEU A 107 17.82 5.33 -7.06
N SER A 108 17.33 5.03 -8.26
CA SER A 108 15.91 4.72 -8.48
C SER A 108 15.49 3.44 -7.75
N SER A 109 16.39 2.43 -7.73
CA SER A 109 16.18 1.20 -6.96
C SER A 109 16.14 1.44 -5.45
N GLN A 110 17.09 2.21 -4.92
CA GLN A 110 17.14 2.58 -3.50
C GLN A 110 15.92 3.42 -3.10
N LEU A 111 15.50 4.37 -3.95
CA LEU A 111 14.31 5.18 -3.71
C LEU A 111 13.03 4.33 -3.70
N SER A 112 12.94 3.33 -4.57
CA SER A 112 11.84 2.36 -4.58
C SER A 112 11.78 1.58 -3.26
N GLN A 113 12.91 1.01 -2.82
CA GLN A 113 12.97 0.26 -1.57
C GLN A 113 12.61 1.13 -0.36
N ALA A 114 13.11 2.36 -0.30
CA ALA A 114 12.80 3.30 0.77
C ALA A 114 11.30 3.65 0.82
N ARG A 115 10.64 3.80 -0.34
CA ARG A 115 9.18 4.04 -0.41
C ARG A 115 8.38 2.84 0.08
N ILE A 116 8.80 1.61 -0.26
CA ILE A 116 8.16 0.37 0.22
C ILE A 116 8.30 0.26 1.75
N LEU A 117 9.52 0.44 2.28
CA LEU A 117 9.77 0.44 3.72
C LEU A 117 8.94 1.50 4.45
N LYS A 118 8.85 2.72 3.90
CA LYS A 118 8.02 3.78 4.47
C LYS A 118 6.53 3.40 4.48
N ALA A 119 6.02 2.75 3.43
CA ALA A 119 4.64 2.30 3.36
C ALA A 119 4.33 1.20 4.40
N ASP A 120 5.24 0.23 4.55
CA ASP A 120 5.13 -0.84 5.57
C ASP A 120 5.12 -0.24 6.99
N LEU A 121 6.08 0.65 7.28
CA LEU A 121 6.16 1.32 8.58
C LEU A 121 4.94 2.21 8.86
N ALA A 122 4.43 2.93 7.86
CA ALA A 122 3.23 3.74 8.01
C ALA A 122 1.99 2.88 8.29
N GLY A 123 1.88 1.71 7.66
CA GLY A 123 0.84 0.73 7.96
C GLY A 123 0.90 0.25 9.41
N ARG A 124 2.10 -0.13 9.88
CA ARG A 124 2.33 -0.60 11.26
C ARG A 124 2.05 0.49 12.30
N VAL A 125 2.53 1.72 12.09
CA VAL A 125 2.32 2.83 13.02
C VAL A 125 0.82 3.15 13.15
N LYS A 126 0.06 3.04 12.06
CA LYS A 126 -1.39 3.30 12.10
C LYS A 126 -2.17 2.18 12.78
N ALA A 127 -1.70 0.93 12.70
CA ALA A 127 -2.29 -0.19 13.43
C ALA A 127 -2.06 -0.13 14.96
N ILE A 128 -0.99 0.53 15.41
CA ILE A 128 -0.66 0.66 16.84
C ILE A 128 -1.35 1.87 17.50
N LYS A 129 -1.84 2.82 16.71
CA LYS A 129 -2.34 4.12 17.20
C LYS A 129 -3.86 4.23 17.26
N ASP A 130 -4.59 3.23 16.75
CA ASP A 130 -6.05 3.06 16.88
C ASP A 130 -6.34 2.01 17.97
#